data_AF-A0A560QBM0-F1
#
_entry.id   AF-A0A560QBM0-F1
#
_cell.length_a   1.000
_cell.length_b   1.000
_cell.length_c   1.000
_cell.angle_alpha   90.00
_cell.angle_beta   90.00
_cell.angle_gamma   90.00
#
_symmetry.space_group_name_H-M   'P 1'
#
loop_
_entity.id
_entity.type
_entity.pdbx_description
1 polymer ?
#
loop_
_entity_poly.entity_id
_entity_poly.type
_entity_poly.pdbx_seq_one_letter_code
_entity_poly.pdbx_strand_id
1 'polypeptide(L)'
;MQPASAQEKYSAQQPAQATAKALILAAETGAVDNAALRAISALDTLAASQTLGRLHHQRRMLVKGGAGPSTYYQLADLPGQPLFQTQGLAGNGLNANTSDLPAPLLAAIAALSAKPRKDKLWPLILWLCSIRPYSAEQLARQLNRQVVALKTGHLNLLREQQGLLEYLHREVVNLPQQAYVTSTAGRRWLAEQGIVL
;
A
#
# COMPACT_ATOMS: atom_id res chain seq x y z
N MET A 1 -7.24 -29.02 42.25
CA MET A 1 -6.77 -28.19 41.13
C MET A 1 -6.73 -29.06 39.88
N GLN A 2 -7.75 -29.00 39.01
CA GLN A 2 -7.73 -29.68 37.71
C GLN A 2 -6.92 -28.82 36.72
N PRO A 3 -6.00 -29.40 35.92
CA PRO A 3 -5.30 -28.65 34.89
C PRO A 3 -6.25 -28.32 33.74
N ALA A 4 -6.31 -27.04 33.34
CA ALA A 4 -7.07 -26.58 32.18
C ALA A 4 -6.70 -27.37 30.92
N SER A 5 -7.73 -27.79 30.17
CA SER A 5 -7.59 -28.63 28.98
C SER A 5 -6.78 -27.93 27.87
N ALA A 6 -6.14 -28.71 26.99
CA ALA A 6 -5.35 -28.15 25.87
C ALA A 6 -6.16 -27.21 24.95
N GLN A 7 -7.48 -27.42 24.86
CA GLN A 7 -8.40 -26.56 24.11
C GLN A 7 -8.62 -25.19 24.76
N GLU A 8 -8.68 -25.10 26.09
CA GLU A 8 -8.76 -23.80 26.80
C GLU A 8 -7.48 -22.98 26.64
N LYS A 9 -6.31 -23.63 26.64
CA LYS A 9 -5.03 -22.97 26.37
C LYS A 9 -4.94 -22.46 24.93
N TYR A 10 -5.46 -23.22 23.96
CA TYR A 10 -5.44 -22.84 22.54
C TYR A 10 -6.31 -21.60 22.27
N SER A 11 -7.50 -21.52 22.87
CA SER A 11 -8.41 -20.37 22.72
C SER A 11 -7.88 -19.08 23.36
N ALA A 12 -7.18 -19.19 24.50
CA ALA A 12 -6.56 -18.03 25.15
C ALA A 12 -5.32 -17.49 24.39
N GLN A 13 -4.64 -18.34 23.61
CA GLN A 13 -3.44 -17.96 22.85
C GLN A 13 -3.75 -17.18 21.57
N GLN A 14 -4.90 -17.45 20.94
CA GLN A 14 -5.33 -16.82 19.68
C GLN A 14 -5.37 -15.28 19.71
N PRO A 15 -5.98 -14.60 20.72
CA PRO A 15 -6.00 -13.14 20.77
C PRO A 15 -4.61 -12.54 21.01
N ALA A 16 -3.75 -13.21 21.77
CA ALA A 16 -2.37 -12.78 21.99
C ALA A 16 -1.54 -12.89 20.70
N GLN A 17 -1.70 -13.99 19.96
CA GLN A 17 -1.01 -14.19 18.68
C GLN A 17 -1.48 -13.20 17.61
N ALA A 18 -2.78 -12.92 17.52
CA ALA A 18 -3.32 -11.93 16.58
C ALA A 18 -2.80 -10.51 16.89
N THR A 19 -2.66 -10.17 18.17
CA THR A 19 -2.07 -8.89 18.60
C THR A 19 -0.62 -8.77 18.14
N ALA A 20 0.20 -9.81 18.35
CA ALA A 20 1.59 -9.83 17.90
C ALA A 20 1.68 -9.72 16.37
N LYS A 21 0.87 -10.49 15.64
CA LYS A 21 0.78 -10.44 14.18
C LYS A 21 0.42 -9.05 13.65
N ALA A 22 -0.52 -8.35 14.30
CA ALA A 22 -0.88 -6.99 13.90
C ALA A 22 0.29 -6.00 14.05
N LEU A 23 1.03 -6.09 15.16
CA LEU A 23 2.19 -5.22 15.42
C LEU A 23 3.35 -5.51 14.48
N ILE A 24 3.65 -6.80 14.23
CA ILE A 24 4.69 -7.21 13.29
C ILE A 24 4.36 -6.72 11.89
N LEU A 25 3.13 -6.94 11.41
CA LEU A 25 2.73 -6.49 10.08
C LEU A 25 2.80 -4.96 9.95
N ALA A 26 2.37 -4.22 10.98
CA ALA A 26 2.49 -2.76 11.01
C ALA A 26 3.96 -2.29 11.02
N ALA A 27 4.87 -3.02 11.65
CA ALA A 27 6.30 -2.75 11.63
C ALA A 27 6.91 -3.00 10.24
N GLU A 28 6.55 -4.12 9.60
CA GLU A 28 7.11 -4.56 8.32
C GLU A 28 6.59 -3.73 7.14
N THR A 29 5.30 -3.41 7.14
CA THR A 29 4.64 -2.75 6.00
C THR A 29 4.33 -1.28 6.25
N GLY A 30 4.52 -0.80 7.48
CA GLY A 30 4.25 0.58 7.90
C GLY A 30 2.82 0.83 8.38
N ALA A 31 1.87 -0.08 8.12
CA ALA A 31 0.52 -0.06 8.72
C ALA A 31 -0.15 -1.43 8.68
N VAL A 32 -1.27 -1.59 9.38
CA VAL A 32 -2.15 -2.76 9.30
C VAL A 32 -3.60 -2.31 9.18
N ASP A 33 -4.40 -2.99 8.36
CA ASP A 33 -5.85 -2.80 8.31
C ASP A 33 -6.59 -4.07 8.75
N ASN A 34 -7.92 -3.97 8.86
CA ASN A 34 -8.75 -5.08 9.30
C ASN A 34 -8.64 -6.29 8.36
N ALA A 35 -8.60 -6.08 7.04
CA ALA A 35 -8.53 -7.17 6.07
C ALA A 35 -7.19 -7.90 6.14
N ALA A 36 -6.10 -7.15 6.23
CA ALA A 36 -4.76 -7.67 6.37
C ALA A 36 -4.61 -8.52 7.64
N LEU A 37 -5.10 -8.03 8.79
CA LEU A 37 -5.06 -8.78 10.03
C LEU A 37 -5.83 -10.10 9.91
N ARG A 38 -7.03 -10.08 9.31
CA ARG A 38 -7.83 -11.30 9.11
C ARG A 38 -7.10 -12.34 8.26
N ALA A 39 -6.47 -11.90 7.17
CA ALA A 39 -5.73 -12.78 6.27
C ALA A 39 -4.63 -13.58 6.99
N ILE A 40 -4.02 -13.02 8.05
CA ILE A 40 -2.90 -13.66 8.76
C ILE A 40 -3.28 -14.26 10.13
N SER A 41 -4.46 -13.94 10.69
CA SER A 41 -4.83 -14.33 12.06
C SER A 41 -6.07 -15.23 12.17
N ALA A 42 -6.68 -15.63 11.04
CA ALA A 42 -7.91 -16.44 11.00
C ALA A 42 -9.10 -15.84 11.79
N LEU A 43 -9.00 -14.56 12.17
CA LEU A 43 -10.05 -13.84 12.86
C LEU A 43 -11.19 -13.49 11.90
N ASP A 44 -12.40 -13.41 12.43
CA ASP A 44 -13.51 -12.75 11.75
C ASP A 44 -13.34 -11.21 11.79
N THR A 45 -14.23 -10.51 11.06
CA THR A 45 -14.21 -9.04 10.92
C THR A 45 -14.33 -8.31 12.25
N LEU A 46 -15.19 -8.80 13.15
CA LEU A 46 -15.43 -8.17 14.44
C LEU A 46 -14.24 -8.40 15.38
N ALA A 47 -13.73 -9.63 15.48
CA ALA A 47 -12.59 -9.96 16.31
C ALA A 47 -11.30 -9.23 15.87
N ALA A 48 -11.09 -9.07 14.56
CA ALA A 48 -9.99 -8.27 14.02
C ALA A 48 -10.16 -6.79 14.37
N SER A 49 -11.38 -6.24 14.22
CA SER A 49 -11.69 -4.84 14.56
C SER A 49 -11.46 -4.55 16.04
N GLN A 50 -11.93 -5.43 16.93
CA GLN A 50 -11.71 -5.33 18.37
C GLN A 50 -10.23 -5.43 18.74
N THR A 51 -9.45 -6.28 18.06
CA THR A 51 -8.01 -6.42 18.30
C THR A 51 -7.27 -5.12 17.94
N LEU A 52 -7.53 -4.56 16.77
CA LEU A 52 -6.96 -3.26 16.35
C LEU A 52 -7.43 -2.12 17.26
N GLY A 53 -8.72 -2.09 17.62
CA GLY A 53 -9.30 -1.10 18.53
C GLY A 53 -8.69 -1.15 19.93
N ARG A 54 -8.41 -2.35 20.48
CA ARG A 54 -7.72 -2.50 21.77
C ARG A 54 -6.27 -2.02 21.70
N LEU A 55 -5.54 -2.38 20.64
CA LEU A 55 -4.19 -1.90 20.40
C LEU A 55 -4.11 -0.37 20.29
N HIS A 56 -5.14 0.25 19.71
CA HIS A 56 -5.25 1.70 19.57
C HIS A 56 -5.69 2.40 20.88
N HIS A 57 -6.87 2.08 21.40
CA HIS A 57 -7.47 2.82 22.52
C HIS A 57 -6.90 2.43 23.89
N GLN A 58 -6.68 1.14 24.14
CA GLN A 58 -6.29 0.64 25.46
C GLN A 58 -4.77 0.61 25.62
N ARG A 59 -4.07 0.10 24.61
CA ARG A 59 -2.62 -0.09 24.68
C ARG A 59 -1.81 1.05 24.07
N ARG A 60 -2.43 1.93 23.28
CA ARG A 60 -1.79 3.05 22.58
C ARG A 60 -0.54 2.65 21.79
N MET A 61 -0.49 1.39 21.32
CA MET A 61 0.61 0.87 20.50
C MET A 61 0.37 1.12 19.02
N LEU A 62 -0.89 1.41 18.64
CA LEU A 62 -1.28 1.75 17.29
C LEU A 62 -1.99 3.12 17.25
N VAL A 63 -1.79 3.86 16.17
CA VAL A 63 -2.51 5.10 15.85
C VAL A 63 -3.37 4.85 14.61
N LYS A 64 -4.65 5.20 14.71
CA LYS A 64 -5.60 5.07 13.61
C LYS A 64 -5.40 6.19 12.58
N GLY A 65 -5.34 5.82 11.30
CA GLY A 65 -5.36 6.73 10.16
C GLY A 65 -6.49 6.40 9.19
N GLY A 66 -6.83 7.37 8.33
CA GLY A 66 -7.94 7.25 7.38
C GLY A 66 -9.32 7.21 8.05
N ALA A 67 -10.36 6.96 7.26
CA ALA A 67 -11.74 6.87 7.73
C ALA A 67 -12.55 5.85 6.92
N GLY A 68 -13.56 5.24 7.56
CA GLY A 68 -14.46 4.27 6.94
C GLY A 68 -13.69 3.10 6.29
N PRO A 69 -13.93 2.80 4.99
CA PRO A 69 -13.27 1.68 4.31
C PRO A 69 -11.76 1.87 4.11
N SER A 70 -11.24 3.10 4.26
CA SER A 70 -9.81 3.43 4.16
C SER A 70 -9.11 3.48 5.52
N THR A 71 -9.70 2.88 6.56
CA THR A 71 -9.11 2.85 7.90
C THR A 71 -7.89 1.93 7.93
N TYR A 72 -6.78 2.44 8.45
CA TYR A 72 -5.55 1.68 8.74
C TYR A 72 -5.00 2.08 10.11
N TYR A 73 -4.03 1.32 10.61
CA TYR A 73 -3.38 1.55 11.89
C TYR A 73 -1.86 1.49 11.74
N GLN A 74 -1.15 2.50 12.21
CA GLN A 74 0.32 2.54 12.20
C GLN A 74 0.85 2.35 13.63
N LEU A 75 2.10 1.93 13.78
CA LEU A 75 2.74 1.92 15.10
C LEU A 75 2.74 3.33 15.69
N ALA A 76 2.41 3.43 16.98
CA ALA A 76 2.55 4.68 17.70
C ALA A 76 4.03 5.06 17.79
N ASP A 77 4.34 6.32 17.51
CA ASP A 77 5.68 6.86 17.74
C ASP A 77 5.89 6.99 19.26
N LEU A 78 6.59 6.02 19.84
CA LEU A 78 6.91 6.00 21.26
C LEU A 78 8.27 6.69 21.44
N PRO A 79 8.33 7.89 22.05
CA PRO A 79 9.59 8.58 22.25
C PRO A 79 10.52 7.73 23.15
N GLY A 80 11.70 7.37 22.62
CA GLY A 80 12.78 6.76 23.41
C GLY A 80 12.98 5.25 23.30
N GLN A 81 12.28 4.55 22.41
CA GLN A 81 12.51 3.11 22.16
C GLN A 81 12.55 2.84 20.64
N PRO A 82 13.73 2.65 20.02
CA PRO A 82 13.79 2.17 18.64
C PRO A 82 13.55 0.66 18.66
N LEU A 83 12.33 0.23 19.00
CA LEU A 83 11.99 -1.20 18.99
C LEU A 83 12.06 -1.75 17.55
N PHE A 84 11.77 -0.89 16.59
CA PHE A 84 12.17 -1.03 15.20
C PHE A 84 12.58 0.37 14.75
N GLN A 85 13.78 0.53 14.19
CA GLN A 85 14.01 1.66 13.31
C GLN A 85 13.10 1.42 12.11
N THR A 86 11.84 1.81 12.23
CA THR A 86 11.06 2.19 11.06
C THR A 86 11.93 3.25 10.42
N GLN A 87 12.58 2.87 9.32
CA GLN A 87 12.93 3.78 8.24
C GLN A 87 11.63 4.35 7.65
N GLY A 88 10.70 4.80 8.50
CA GLY A 88 9.73 5.81 8.19
C GLY A 88 10.54 7.08 8.08
N LEU A 89 11.03 7.35 6.88
CA LEU A 89 10.60 8.45 6.02
C LEU A 89 9.90 9.65 6.69
N ALA A 90 10.26 10.00 7.93
CA ALA A 90 10.25 11.35 8.45
C ALA A 90 11.32 12.10 7.66
N GLY A 91 10.98 12.37 6.41
CA GLY A 91 11.87 12.87 5.39
C GLY A 91 10.98 13.61 4.42
N ASN A 92 10.79 14.89 4.74
CA ASN A 92 10.61 16.00 3.81
C ASN A 92 10.62 15.60 2.33
N GLY A 93 9.66 16.14 1.58
CA GLY A 93 9.55 16.05 0.13
C GLY A 93 10.86 16.31 -0.61
N LEU A 94 11.63 15.26 -0.81
CA LEU A 94 12.86 15.19 -1.57
C LEU A 94 12.71 13.88 -2.34
N ASN A 95 12.44 13.81 -3.62
CA ASN A 95 12.52 14.75 -4.72
C ASN A 95 11.71 14.08 -5.82
N ALA A 96 10.96 14.86 -6.60
CA ALA A 96 10.61 14.41 -7.94
C ALA A 96 11.92 14.38 -8.74
N ASN A 97 12.76 13.36 -8.54
CA ASN A 97 13.93 13.16 -9.40
C ASN A 97 13.43 12.65 -10.75
N THR A 98 12.84 13.56 -11.53
CA THR A 98 12.76 13.44 -12.98
C THR A 98 14.14 13.24 -13.61
N SER A 99 15.22 13.51 -12.86
CA SER A 99 16.63 13.35 -13.25
C SER A 99 17.08 11.92 -13.58
N ASP A 100 16.29 10.89 -13.22
CA ASP A 100 16.64 9.47 -13.48
C ASP A 100 15.70 8.81 -14.52
N LEU A 101 14.81 9.59 -15.15
CA LEU A 101 13.87 9.03 -16.12
C LEU A 101 14.46 9.01 -17.53
N PRO A 102 14.18 7.95 -18.32
CA PRO A 102 14.60 7.90 -19.72
C PRO A 102 14.12 9.14 -20.49
N ALA A 103 15.00 9.74 -21.30
CA ALA A 103 14.66 10.91 -22.11
C ALA A 103 13.38 10.75 -22.97
N PRO A 104 13.11 9.57 -23.59
CA PRO A 104 11.88 9.40 -24.37
C PRO A 104 10.61 9.37 -23.48
N LEU A 105 10.73 8.95 -22.22
CA LEU A 105 9.61 8.99 -21.26
C LEU A 105 9.28 10.44 -20.86
N LEU A 106 10.30 11.25 -20.60
CA LEU A 106 10.12 12.69 -20.30
C LEU A 106 9.47 13.43 -21.47
N ALA A 107 9.95 13.19 -22.69
CA ALA A 107 9.37 13.77 -23.90
C ALA A 107 7.89 13.37 -24.08
N ALA A 108 7.56 12.09 -23.84
CA ALA A 108 6.20 11.60 -23.95
C ALA A 108 5.27 12.18 -22.86
N ILE A 109 5.77 12.37 -21.63
CA ILE A 109 5.03 13.06 -20.56
C ILE A 109 4.78 14.53 -20.93
N ALA A 110 5.80 15.23 -21.46
CA ALA A 110 5.67 16.63 -21.88
C ALA A 110 4.68 16.82 -23.04
N ALA A 111 4.55 15.82 -23.92
CA ALA A 111 3.61 15.81 -25.04
C ALA A 111 2.16 15.45 -24.65
N LEU A 112 1.89 15.11 -23.37
CA LEU A 112 0.53 14.79 -22.93
C LEU A 112 -0.37 16.02 -22.97
N SER A 113 -1.45 15.93 -23.72
CA SER A 113 -2.53 16.92 -23.69
C SER A 113 -3.23 16.94 -22.32
N ALA A 114 -3.96 18.01 -22.00
CA ALA A 114 -4.68 18.15 -20.72
C ALA A 114 -5.69 17.02 -20.44
N LYS A 115 -6.23 16.39 -21.49
CA LYS A 115 -7.15 15.24 -21.41
C LYS A 115 -6.69 14.13 -22.36
N PRO A 116 -5.60 13.44 -22.01
CA PRO A 116 -5.01 12.44 -22.87
C PRO A 116 -5.93 11.23 -22.93
N ARG A 117 -6.01 10.62 -24.11
CA ARG A 117 -6.75 9.37 -24.28
C ARG A 117 -6.01 8.23 -23.55
N LYS A 118 -6.76 7.17 -23.21
CA LYS A 118 -6.26 6.02 -22.44
C LYS A 118 -5.04 5.38 -23.11
N ASP A 119 -5.03 5.30 -24.44
CA ASP A 119 -3.95 4.73 -25.26
C ASP A 119 -2.61 5.48 -25.11
N LYS A 120 -2.62 6.77 -24.76
CA LYS A 120 -1.39 7.54 -24.52
C LYS A 120 -1.01 7.61 -23.05
N LEU A 121 -2.00 7.61 -22.16
CA LEU A 121 -1.73 7.75 -20.72
C LEU A 121 -1.28 6.43 -20.07
N TRP A 122 -1.90 5.30 -20.44
CA TRP A 122 -1.62 4.01 -19.82
C TRP A 122 -0.18 3.52 -20.02
N PRO A 123 0.42 3.61 -21.22
CA PRO A 123 1.83 3.26 -21.39
C PRO A 123 2.76 4.05 -20.46
N LEU A 124 2.49 5.34 -20.24
CA LEU A 124 3.33 6.17 -19.38
C LEU A 124 3.20 5.79 -17.90
N ILE A 125 1.98 5.48 -17.44
CA ILE A 125 1.77 4.98 -16.07
C ILE A 125 2.55 3.67 -15.87
N LEU A 126 2.41 2.73 -16.79
CA LEU A 126 3.08 1.43 -16.69
C LEU A 126 4.60 1.56 -16.84
N TRP A 127 5.09 2.48 -17.66
CA TRP A 127 6.52 2.70 -17.82
C TRP A 127 7.11 3.33 -16.56
N LEU A 128 6.44 4.30 -15.96
CA LEU A 128 6.85 4.84 -14.66
C LEU A 128 6.93 3.73 -13.60
N CYS A 129 5.84 2.97 -13.45
CA CYS A 129 5.75 1.89 -12.47
C CYS A 129 6.63 0.66 -12.78
N SER A 130 7.29 0.60 -13.94
CA SER A 130 8.25 -0.45 -14.26
C SER A 130 9.69 -0.09 -13.90
N ILE A 131 10.01 1.20 -13.85
CA ILE A 131 11.31 1.75 -13.42
C ILE A 131 11.43 1.66 -11.90
N ARG A 132 10.39 2.07 -11.17
CA ARG A 132 10.32 2.02 -9.71
C ARG A 132 8.86 2.08 -9.23
N PRO A 133 8.56 1.70 -7.99
CA PRO A 133 7.22 1.87 -7.44
C PRO A 133 6.83 3.35 -7.34
N TYR A 134 5.57 3.66 -7.66
CA TYR A 134 5.01 5.00 -7.53
C TYR A 134 3.66 5.00 -6.80
N SER A 135 3.45 5.93 -5.87
CA SER A 135 2.14 6.18 -5.27
C SER A 135 1.19 6.89 -6.25
N ALA A 136 -0.12 6.88 -5.97
CA ALA A 136 -1.10 7.62 -6.76
C ALA A 136 -0.78 9.12 -6.81
N GLU A 137 -0.34 9.69 -5.69
CA GLU A 137 0.01 11.10 -5.53
C GLU A 137 1.30 11.45 -6.28
N GLN A 138 2.27 10.54 -6.34
CA GLN A 138 3.48 10.73 -7.14
C GLN A 138 3.15 10.68 -8.63
N LEU A 139 2.39 9.69 -9.10
CA LEU A 139 1.94 9.59 -10.50
C LEU A 139 1.13 10.82 -10.90
N ALA A 140 0.21 11.26 -10.05
CA ALA A 140 -0.62 12.45 -10.29
C ALA A 140 0.23 13.71 -10.45
N ARG A 141 1.21 13.94 -9.55
CA ARG A 141 2.13 15.08 -9.67
C ARG A 141 2.95 15.01 -10.96
N GLN A 142 3.48 13.85 -11.27
CA GLN A 142 4.37 13.65 -12.42
C GLN A 142 3.67 13.74 -13.77
N LEU A 143 2.41 13.29 -13.83
CA LEU A 143 1.56 13.38 -15.02
C LEU A 143 0.74 14.68 -15.05
N ASN A 144 0.90 15.56 -14.05
CA ASN A 144 0.13 16.78 -13.84
C ASN A 144 -1.40 16.54 -13.88
N ARG A 145 -1.91 15.66 -13.02
CA ARG A 145 -3.32 15.24 -12.94
C ARG A 145 -3.83 15.26 -11.50
N GLN A 146 -5.15 15.22 -11.36
CA GLN A 146 -5.83 15.09 -10.07
C GLN A 146 -5.81 13.62 -9.62
N VAL A 147 -5.35 13.36 -8.39
CA VAL A 147 -5.15 12.02 -7.80
C VAL A 147 -6.39 11.12 -7.86
N VAL A 148 -7.54 11.62 -7.42
CA VAL A 148 -8.82 10.90 -7.39
C VAL A 148 -9.26 10.53 -8.80
N ALA A 149 -9.18 11.47 -9.74
CA ALA A 149 -9.54 11.22 -11.15
C ALA A 149 -8.60 10.20 -11.80
N LEU A 150 -7.31 10.25 -11.47
CA LEU A 150 -6.32 9.28 -11.94
C LEU A 150 -6.61 7.88 -11.37
N LYS A 151 -6.94 7.78 -10.08
CA LYS A 151 -7.30 6.52 -9.41
C LYS A 151 -8.55 5.89 -10.03
N THR A 152 -9.66 6.61 -10.06
CA THR A 152 -10.96 6.07 -10.50
C THR A 152 -11.01 5.85 -12.01
N GLY A 153 -10.38 6.73 -12.80
CA GLY A 153 -10.43 6.67 -14.26
C GLY A 153 -9.40 5.75 -14.91
N HIS A 154 -8.28 5.46 -14.23
CA HIS A 154 -7.15 4.77 -14.86
C HIS A 154 -6.50 3.71 -13.97
N LEU A 155 -6.04 4.04 -12.77
CA LEU A 155 -5.25 3.10 -11.95
C LEU A 155 -6.07 1.88 -11.52
N ASN A 156 -7.33 2.08 -11.12
CA ASN A 156 -8.21 0.96 -10.77
C ASN A 156 -8.51 0.09 -11.99
N LEU A 157 -8.72 0.66 -13.18
CA LEU A 157 -8.95 -0.13 -14.40
C LEU A 157 -7.70 -0.95 -14.79
N LEU A 158 -6.52 -0.33 -14.75
CA LEU A 158 -5.25 -1.00 -15.05
C LEU A 158 -4.95 -2.15 -14.08
N ARG A 159 -5.32 -2.00 -12.81
CA ARG A 159 -5.12 -3.02 -11.78
C ARG A 159 -6.18 -4.12 -11.80
N GLU A 160 -7.45 -3.74 -11.73
CA GLU A 160 -8.55 -4.68 -11.48
C GLU A 160 -9.09 -5.33 -12.76
N GLN A 161 -9.16 -4.58 -13.86
CA GLN A 161 -9.75 -5.08 -15.11
C GLN A 161 -8.69 -5.61 -16.07
N GLN A 162 -7.56 -4.91 -16.19
CA GLN A 162 -6.53 -5.26 -17.17
C GLN A 162 -5.40 -6.12 -16.57
N GLY A 163 -5.23 -6.12 -15.25
CA GLY A 163 -4.14 -6.86 -14.58
C GLY A 163 -2.73 -6.39 -14.94
N LEU A 164 -2.58 -5.19 -15.51
CA LEU A 164 -1.29 -4.63 -15.95
C LEU A 164 -0.53 -3.93 -14.80
N LEU A 165 -1.25 -3.58 -13.75
CA LEU A 165 -0.72 -2.86 -12.59
C LEU A 165 -1.05 -3.65 -11.32
N GLU A 166 -0.17 -3.63 -10.34
CA GLU A 166 -0.35 -4.31 -9.05
C GLU A 166 0.02 -3.39 -7.90
N TYR A 167 -0.50 -3.66 -6.71
CA TYR A 167 -0.01 -3.01 -5.51
C TYR A 167 1.33 -3.61 -5.10
N LEU A 168 2.25 -2.75 -4.66
CA LEU A 168 3.53 -3.16 -4.07
C LEU A 168 3.30 -3.95 -2.79
N HIS A 169 2.45 -3.43 -1.89
CA HIS A 169 2.10 -4.06 -0.63
C HIS A 169 0.74 -4.72 -0.77
N ARG A 170 0.72 -5.99 -1.17
CA ARG A 170 -0.52 -6.75 -1.42
C ARG A 170 -1.23 -7.14 -0.13
N GLU A 171 -0.47 -7.22 0.96
CA GLU A 171 -0.92 -7.67 2.27
C GLU A 171 -1.82 -6.63 2.93
N VAL A 172 -1.53 -5.34 2.73
CA VAL A 172 -2.26 -4.23 3.35
C VAL A 172 -2.71 -3.25 2.28
N VAL A 173 -3.98 -3.36 1.88
CA VAL A 173 -4.52 -2.55 0.78
C VAL A 173 -4.60 -1.07 1.17
N ASN A 174 -5.01 -0.76 2.40
CA ASN A 174 -5.23 0.62 2.86
C ASN A 174 -3.99 1.31 3.41
N LEU A 175 -2.80 1.02 2.87
CA LEU A 175 -1.58 1.71 3.27
C LEU A 175 -1.59 3.17 2.80
N PRO A 176 -1.22 4.14 3.66
CA PRO A 176 -1.06 5.53 3.23
C PRO A 176 0.05 5.70 2.20
N GLN A 177 1.08 4.85 2.22
CA GLN A 177 2.17 4.85 1.24
C GLN A 177 1.99 3.76 0.17
N GLN A 178 0.76 3.30 -0.08
CA GLN A 178 0.52 2.27 -1.09
C GLN A 178 1.04 2.74 -2.46
N ALA A 179 1.84 1.88 -3.08
CA ALA A 179 2.47 2.15 -4.36
C ALA A 179 2.05 1.11 -5.39
N TYR A 180 2.16 1.50 -6.66
CA TYR A 180 1.88 0.68 -7.80
C TYR A 180 3.18 0.21 -8.46
N VAL A 181 3.17 -1.04 -8.91
CA VAL A 181 4.21 -1.64 -9.73
C VAL A 181 3.59 -2.23 -10.99
N THR A 182 4.34 -2.23 -12.08
CA THR A 182 3.90 -2.84 -13.34
C THR A 182 4.04 -4.35 -13.25
N SER A 183 2.94 -5.06 -13.51
CA SER A 183 2.89 -6.52 -13.46
C SER A 183 3.67 -7.14 -14.62
N THR A 184 3.90 -8.46 -14.58
CA THR A 184 4.47 -9.20 -15.71
C THR A 184 3.63 -9.04 -16.99
N ALA A 185 2.30 -9.04 -16.87
CA ALA A 185 1.41 -8.78 -18.00
C ALA A 185 1.55 -7.33 -18.51
N GLY A 186 1.68 -6.36 -17.60
CA GLY A 186 1.95 -4.96 -17.93
C GLY A 186 3.23 -4.75 -18.71
N ARG A 187 4.32 -5.44 -18.34
CA ARG A 187 5.60 -5.37 -19.06
C ARG A 187 5.50 -5.94 -20.48
N ARG A 188 4.78 -7.05 -20.66
CA ARG A 188 4.52 -7.64 -21.99
C ARG A 188 3.69 -6.70 -22.86
N TRP A 189 2.63 -6.13 -22.29
CA TRP A 189 1.79 -5.16 -22.97
C TRP A 189 2.58 -3.92 -23.41
N LEU A 190 3.52 -3.43 -22.59
CA LEU A 190 4.42 -2.34 -22.99
C LEU A 190 5.33 -2.71 -24.17
N ALA A 191 5.88 -3.93 -24.17
CA ALA A 191 6.68 -4.41 -25.30
C ALA A 191 5.87 -4.47 -26.60
N GLU A 192 4.59 -4.87 -26.54
CA GLU A 192 3.66 -4.82 -27.69
C GLU A 192 3.40 -3.39 -28.18
N GLN A 193 3.48 -2.38 -27.30
CA GLN A 193 3.41 -0.96 -27.67
C GLN A 193 4.75 -0.42 -28.22
N GLY A 194 5.77 -1.28 -28.39
CA GLY A 194 7.10 -0.90 -28.84
C GLY A 194 7.97 -0.27 -27.75
N ILE A 195 7.55 -0.33 -26.48
CA ILE A 195 8.31 0.15 -25.33
C ILE A 195 8.97 -1.07 -24.66
N VAL A 196 10.22 -1.32 -25.02
CA VAL A 196 11.03 -2.39 -24.41
C VAL A 196 11.69 -1.84 -23.14
N LEU A 197 11.52 -2.53 -22.03
CA LEU A 197 12.01 -2.17 -20.70
C LEU A 197 13.22 -3.01 -20.29
#